data_AF-A0A520YF14-F1
#
_entry.id   AF-A0A520YF14-F1
#
_cell.length_a   1.000
_cell.length_b   1.000
_cell.length_c   1.000
_cell.angle_alpha   90.00
_cell.angle_beta   90.00
_cell.angle_gamma   90.00
#
_symmetry.space_group_name_H-M   'P 1'
#
loop_
_entity.id
_entity.type
_entity.pdbx_description
1 polymer ?
#
loop_
_entity_poly.entity_id
_entity_poly.type
_entity_poly.pdbx_seq_one_letter_code
_entity_poly.pdbx_strand_id
1 'polypeptide(L)'
;MRSTPSTSSQVNQQASASNLAANQLAAKPSGAASGTPAHVQIKPRDRSHKIAAALATNWLDDDPFLTAFFNALSISFPAGEKFFIDSIRLFKDQVSDPVLIEEIKGFCGQEGFHRREHQRYNEALCSARGYDLDKLEAPIKKRIKMVQSR
;
A
#
# COMPACT_ATOMS: atom_id res chain seq x y z
N MET A 1 13.04 -74.35 -9.79
CA MET A 1 12.28 -74.92 -8.67
C MET A 1 11.53 -73.79 -7.97
N ARG A 2 10.19 -73.87 -8.00
CA ARG A 2 9.16 -73.27 -7.10
C ARG A 2 9.20 -71.76 -6.84
N SER A 3 8.11 -71.02 -6.68
CA SER A 3 6.67 -71.09 -6.93
C SER A 3 6.18 -69.77 -6.34
N THR A 4 5.28 -69.04 -7.00
CA THR A 4 4.49 -67.99 -6.34
C THR A 4 3.66 -68.57 -5.19
N PRO A 5 3.27 -67.74 -4.22
CA PRO A 5 1.82 -67.58 -4.06
C PRO A 5 1.37 -66.14 -3.77
N SER A 6 0.19 -65.86 -4.31
CA SER A 6 -0.76 -64.82 -3.92
C SER A 6 -1.27 -65.05 -2.50
N THR A 7 -1.47 -64.00 -1.69
CA THR A 7 -2.55 -63.97 -0.69
C THR A 7 -2.99 -62.54 -0.40
N SER A 8 -4.30 -62.37 -0.54
CA SER A 8 -5.16 -61.25 -0.20
C SER A 8 -5.00 -60.72 1.22
N SER A 9 -5.31 -59.45 1.45
CA SER A 9 -5.94 -59.02 2.70
C SER A 9 -6.82 -57.79 2.48
N GLN A 10 -8.02 -57.92 3.02
CA GLN A 10 -9.20 -57.11 2.84
C GLN A 10 -9.01 -55.70 3.40
N VAL A 11 -9.40 -54.68 2.65
CA VAL A 11 -9.61 -53.33 3.21
C VAL A 11 -11.02 -53.31 3.78
N ASN A 12 -11.07 -53.15 5.10
CA ASN A 12 -12.25 -53.19 5.94
C ASN A 12 -13.16 -51.95 5.71
N GLN A 13 -14.46 -52.19 5.53
CA GLN A 13 -15.53 -51.20 5.70
C GLN A 13 -16.05 -51.30 7.13
N GLN A 14 -16.12 -50.16 7.83
CA GLN A 14 -17.07 -49.77 8.90
C GLN A 14 -16.40 -48.69 9.75
N ALA A 15 -17.05 -47.69 10.33
CA ALA A 15 -18.34 -47.02 10.16
C ALA A 15 -18.32 -45.84 11.16
N SER A 16 -19.26 -44.92 10.99
CA SER A 16 -19.86 -44.10 12.06
C SER A 16 -19.17 -42.78 12.48
N ALA A 17 -19.72 -41.72 11.88
CA ALA A 17 -20.41 -40.60 12.54
C ALA A 17 -19.74 -39.89 13.73
N SER A 18 -19.52 -38.58 13.56
CA SER A 18 -20.11 -37.46 14.33
C SER A 18 -19.11 -36.32 14.54
N ASN A 19 -19.48 -35.12 14.06
CA ASN A 19 -19.39 -33.80 14.72
C ASN A 19 -19.17 -32.71 13.65
N LEU A 20 -20.24 -32.06 13.20
CA LEU A 20 -20.76 -30.82 13.80
C LEU A 20 -19.70 -29.73 13.94
N ALA A 21 -19.49 -28.99 12.86
CA ALA A 21 -19.47 -27.53 12.89
C ALA A 21 -19.70 -27.06 11.45
N ALA A 22 -20.98 -26.93 11.09
CA ALA A 22 -21.39 -26.15 9.95
C ALA A 22 -20.83 -24.74 10.12
N ASN A 23 -19.86 -24.38 9.28
CA ASN A 23 -19.35 -23.02 9.19
C ASN A 23 -20.46 -22.18 8.54
N GLN A 24 -21.44 -21.77 9.34
CA GLN A 24 -22.45 -20.82 8.95
C GLN A 24 -21.74 -19.49 8.70
N LEU A 25 -21.49 -19.21 7.42
CA LEU A 25 -21.35 -17.86 6.90
C LEU A 25 -22.65 -17.11 7.18
N ALA A 26 -22.80 -16.64 8.41
CA ALA A 26 -23.77 -15.61 8.72
C ALA A 26 -23.35 -14.38 7.93
N ALA A 27 -24.14 -14.02 6.92
CA ALA A 27 -23.99 -12.79 6.17
C ALA A 27 -23.97 -11.61 7.17
N LYS A 28 -22.84 -10.89 7.23
CA LYS A 28 -22.70 -9.70 8.06
C LYS A 28 -23.74 -8.65 7.61
N PRO A 29 -24.45 -8.00 8.53
CA PRO A 29 -25.35 -6.92 8.17
C PRO A 29 -24.54 -5.77 7.54
N SER A 30 -25.07 -5.24 6.44
CA SER A 30 -24.49 -4.13 5.68
C SER A 30 -24.42 -2.86 6.54
N GLY A 31 -23.19 -2.41 6.79
CA GLY A 31 -22.81 -1.31 7.68
C GLY A 31 -21.33 -1.49 8.03
N ALA A 32 -20.47 -1.36 7.02
CA ALA A 32 -19.19 -2.06 6.91
C ALA A 32 -18.26 -1.91 8.12
N ALA A 33 -17.98 -3.03 8.80
CA ALA A 33 -16.86 -3.17 9.72
C ALA A 33 -15.53 -3.23 8.94
N SER A 34 -14.47 -2.62 9.48
CA SER A 34 -13.13 -2.65 8.93
C SER A 34 -12.66 -4.09 8.65
N GLY A 35 -12.01 -4.26 7.50
CA GLY A 35 -11.39 -5.53 7.08
C GLY A 35 -9.98 -5.73 7.61
N THR A 36 -9.40 -4.74 8.29
CA THR A 36 -8.06 -4.84 8.86
C THR A 36 -8.03 -5.88 9.98
N PRO A 37 -7.03 -6.79 10.01
CA PRO A 37 -6.87 -7.71 11.12
C PRO A 37 -6.71 -6.96 12.45
N ALA A 38 -7.38 -7.41 13.51
CA ALA A 38 -7.47 -6.70 14.79
C ALA A 38 -6.13 -6.36 15.48
N HIS A 39 -5.04 -7.05 15.13
CA HIS A 39 -3.71 -6.83 15.68
C HIS A 39 -2.88 -5.81 14.88
N VAL A 40 -3.36 -5.37 13.72
CA VAL A 40 -2.68 -4.40 12.86
C VAL A 40 -3.21 -3.00 13.18
N GLN A 41 -2.30 -2.07 13.47
CA GLN A 41 -2.64 -0.68 13.73
C GLN A 41 -1.86 0.23 12.78
N ILE A 42 -2.56 1.18 12.14
CA ILE A 42 -1.94 2.17 11.28
C ILE A 42 -1.43 3.32 12.14
N LYS A 43 -0.16 3.25 12.55
CA LYS A 43 0.51 4.31 13.32
C LYS A 43 1.34 5.18 12.40
N PRO A 44 1.05 6.49 12.29
CA PRO A 44 1.92 7.44 11.60
C PRO A 44 3.34 7.41 12.17
N ARG A 45 4.34 7.35 11.30
CA ARG A 45 5.76 7.33 11.67
C ARG A 45 6.47 8.53 11.06
N ASP A 46 6.82 9.49 11.92
CA ASP A 46 7.64 10.63 11.53
C ASP A 46 9.12 10.19 11.41
N ARG A 47 9.54 9.85 10.19
CA ARG A 47 10.93 9.53 9.87
C ARG A 47 11.54 10.65 9.03
N SER A 48 12.87 10.76 9.10
CA SER A 48 13.64 11.64 8.22
C SER A 48 14.90 10.94 7.74
N HIS A 49 15.34 11.30 6.54
CA HIS A 49 16.49 10.67 5.88
C HIS A 49 17.54 11.71 5.48
N LYS A 50 18.82 11.38 5.69
CA LYS A 50 19.96 12.21 5.26
C LYS A 50 20.51 11.69 3.92
N ILE A 51 19.82 12.01 2.82
CA ILE A 51 20.09 11.43 1.49
C ILE A 51 20.64 12.42 0.46
N ALA A 52 20.74 13.72 0.80
CA ALA A 52 21.11 14.76 -0.17
C ALA A 52 22.42 14.48 -0.93
N ALA A 53 23.44 13.94 -0.24
CA ALA A 53 24.70 13.59 -0.88
C ALA A 53 24.55 12.47 -1.93
N ALA A 54 23.72 11.46 -1.66
CA ALA A 54 23.43 10.39 -2.61
C ALA A 54 22.66 10.92 -3.83
N LEU A 55 21.73 11.86 -3.65
CA LEU A 55 20.94 12.41 -4.75
C LEU A 55 21.77 13.19 -5.79
N ALA A 56 22.99 13.60 -5.44
CA ALA A 56 23.94 14.19 -6.37
C ALA A 56 24.58 13.16 -7.34
N THR A 57 24.46 11.86 -7.06
CA THR A 57 25.07 10.77 -7.84
C THR A 57 24.01 9.81 -8.41
N ASN A 58 24.42 8.91 -9.31
CA ASN A 58 23.58 7.81 -9.76
C ASN A 58 23.46 6.79 -8.63
N TRP A 59 22.65 7.12 -7.63
CA TRP A 59 22.63 6.43 -6.35
C TRP A 59 22.15 4.97 -6.42
N LEU A 60 21.51 4.59 -7.52
CA LEU A 60 21.05 3.23 -7.76
C LEU A 60 22.06 2.50 -8.67
N ASP A 61 23.02 1.83 -8.04
CA ASP A 61 24.06 1.02 -8.70
C ASP A 61 24.87 1.74 -9.79
N ASP A 62 25.06 3.07 -9.64
CA ASP A 62 25.66 3.96 -10.64
C ASP A 62 24.94 3.98 -12.00
N ASP A 63 23.73 3.41 -12.08
CA ASP A 63 22.92 3.34 -13.29
C ASP A 63 22.12 4.64 -13.49
N PRO A 64 22.36 5.40 -14.58
CA PRO A 64 21.69 6.66 -14.82
C PRO A 64 20.20 6.51 -15.16
N PHE A 65 19.80 5.43 -15.85
CA PHE A 65 18.41 5.21 -16.23
C PHE A 65 17.57 4.83 -15.02
N LEU A 66 18.02 3.84 -14.25
CA LEU A 66 17.30 3.39 -13.05
C LEU A 66 17.19 4.53 -12.04
N THR A 67 18.29 5.26 -11.81
CA THR A 67 18.27 6.46 -10.95
C THR A 67 17.24 7.48 -11.44
N ALA A 68 17.25 7.82 -12.73
CA ALA A 68 16.31 8.80 -13.29
C ALA A 68 14.85 8.33 -13.18
N PHE A 69 14.58 7.04 -13.39
CA PHE A 69 13.25 6.46 -13.28
C PHE A 69 12.67 6.60 -11.87
N PHE A 70 13.43 6.20 -10.84
CA PHE A 70 12.97 6.31 -9.45
C PHE A 70 12.89 7.77 -8.96
N ASN A 71 13.79 8.64 -9.43
CA ASN A 71 13.68 10.08 -9.20
C ASN A 71 12.37 10.63 -9.76
N ALA A 72 12.02 10.27 -11.01
CA ALA A 72 10.79 10.72 -11.65
C ALA A 72 9.53 10.19 -10.94
N LEU A 73 9.56 8.96 -10.43
CA LEU A 73 8.48 8.43 -9.58
C LEU A 73 8.31 9.29 -8.32
N SER A 74 9.41 9.57 -7.60
CA SER A 74 9.39 10.44 -6.41
C SER A 74 8.79 11.82 -6.68
N ILE A 75 9.09 12.43 -7.84
CA ILE A 75 8.53 13.71 -8.26
C ILE A 75 7.01 13.67 -8.39
N SER A 76 6.46 12.53 -8.80
CA SER A 76 5.01 12.39 -8.99
C SER A 76 4.21 12.21 -7.70
N PHE A 77 4.81 11.64 -6.66
CA PHE A 77 4.08 11.23 -5.47
C PHE A 77 3.46 12.38 -4.67
N PRO A 78 4.13 13.52 -4.38
CA PRO A 78 3.54 14.54 -3.53
C PRO A 78 2.20 15.09 -4.03
N ALA A 79 2.04 15.24 -5.34
CA ALA A 79 0.77 15.67 -5.92
C ALA A 79 -0.29 14.55 -5.85
N GLY A 80 0.09 13.30 -6.14
CA GLY A 80 -0.79 12.14 -6.08
C GLY A 80 -1.27 11.81 -4.67
N GLU A 81 -0.39 11.84 -3.67
CA GLU A 81 -0.71 11.59 -2.27
C GLU A 81 -1.64 12.66 -1.72
N LYS A 82 -1.45 13.94 -2.10
CA LYS A 82 -2.42 14.99 -1.76
C LYS A 82 -3.80 14.65 -2.33
N PHE A 83 -3.85 14.32 -3.62
CA PHE A 83 -5.09 13.98 -4.29
C PHE A 83 -5.78 12.78 -3.62
N PHE A 84 -5.00 11.77 -3.19
CA PHE A 84 -5.52 10.61 -2.49
C PHE A 84 -6.09 10.96 -1.10
N ILE A 85 -5.36 11.74 -0.30
CA ILE A 85 -5.83 12.22 1.01
C ILE A 85 -7.11 13.07 0.86
N ASP A 86 -7.13 13.98 -0.11
CA ASP A 86 -8.30 14.83 -0.39
C ASP A 86 -9.52 13.98 -0.78
N SER A 87 -9.30 12.92 -1.57
CA SER A 87 -10.36 11.99 -1.97
C SER A 87 -10.96 11.26 -0.78
N ILE A 88 -10.13 10.79 0.17
CA ILE A 88 -10.62 10.13 1.39
C ILE A 88 -11.39 11.13 2.26
N ARG A 89 -10.89 12.36 2.41
CA ARG A 89 -11.53 13.39 3.23
C ARG A 89 -12.93 13.75 2.75
N LEU A 90 -13.20 13.66 1.44
CA LEU A 90 -14.52 13.90 0.87
C LEU A 90 -15.59 12.93 1.39
N PHE A 91 -15.21 11.68 1.67
CA PHE A 91 -16.14 10.63 2.12
C PHE A 91 -16.07 10.35 3.62
N LYS A 92 -15.20 11.04 4.37
CA LYS A 92 -14.94 10.75 5.79
C LYS A 92 -16.22 10.79 6.65
N ASP A 93 -17.14 11.70 6.35
CA ASP A 93 -18.37 11.91 7.13
C ASP A 93 -19.47 10.88 6.79
N GLN A 94 -19.24 10.04 5.77
CA GLN A 94 -20.12 8.92 5.41
C GLN A 94 -19.71 7.62 6.11
N VAL A 95 -18.57 7.61 6.80
CA VAL A 95 -18.07 6.44 7.52
C VAL A 95 -18.59 6.45 8.95
N SER A 96 -19.24 5.37 9.37
CA SER A 96 -19.80 5.21 10.72
C SER A 96 -19.03 4.21 11.59
N ASP A 97 -18.23 3.32 10.98
CA ASP A 97 -17.43 2.36 11.75
C ASP A 97 -16.30 3.07 12.50
N PRO A 98 -16.29 3.05 13.84
CA PRO A 98 -15.26 3.70 14.64
C PRO A 98 -13.85 3.16 14.36
N VAL A 99 -13.69 1.88 14.00
CA VAL A 99 -12.38 1.30 13.69
C VAL A 99 -11.86 1.91 12.38
N LEU A 100 -12.68 1.90 11.33
CA LEU A 100 -12.33 2.48 10.04
C LEU A 100 -12.05 3.98 10.12
N ILE A 101 -12.76 4.71 10.98
CA ILE A 101 -12.49 6.14 11.24
C ILE A 101 -11.07 6.33 11.80
N GLU A 102 -10.65 5.54 12.78
CA GLU A 102 -9.30 5.63 13.35
C GLU A 102 -8.23 5.21 12.33
N GLU A 103 -8.51 4.22 11.49
CA GLU A 103 -7.62 3.81 10.41
C GLU A 103 -7.45 4.90 9.34
N ILE A 104 -8.53 5.58 8.95
CA ILE A 104 -8.49 6.73 8.04
C ILE A 104 -7.60 7.84 8.62
N LYS A 105 -7.71 8.12 9.92
CA LYS A 105 -6.84 9.11 10.59
C LYS A 105 -5.38 8.68 10.57
N GLY A 106 -5.09 7.43 10.94
CA GLY A 106 -3.75 6.86 10.92
C GLY A 106 -3.14 6.87 9.51
N PHE A 107 -3.93 6.49 8.51
CA PHE A 107 -3.55 6.51 7.11
C PHE A 107 -3.22 7.92 6.62
N CYS A 108 -4.13 8.89 6.82
CA CYS A 108 -3.90 10.28 6.41
C CYS A 108 -2.67 10.88 7.09
N GLY A 109 -2.41 10.53 8.34
CA GLY A 109 -1.20 10.94 9.05
C GLY A 109 0.07 10.33 8.44
N GLN A 110 0.05 9.04 8.12
CA GLN A 110 1.18 8.34 7.51
C GLN A 110 1.50 8.88 6.11
N GLU A 111 0.49 9.08 5.26
CA GLU A 111 0.67 9.68 3.93
C GLU A 111 1.13 11.13 4.01
N GLY A 112 0.70 11.89 5.03
CA GLY A 112 1.21 13.23 5.27
C GLY A 112 2.72 13.26 5.51
N PHE A 113 3.24 12.33 6.32
CA PHE A 113 4.68 12.19 6.54
C PHE A 113 5.41 11.67 5.29
N HIS A 114 4.83 10.70 4.58
CA HIS A 114 5.42 10.14 3.37
C HIS A 114 5.57 11.21 2.28
N ARG A 115 4.51 11.98 2.05
CA ARG A 115 4.50 13.14 1.16
C ARG A 115 5.56 14.17 1.50
N ARG A 116 5.74 14.48 2.78
CA ARG A 116 6.77 15.41 3.23
C ARG A 116 8.16 14.91 2.88
N GLU A 117 8.42 13.61 3.04
CA GLU A 117 9.73 13.04 2.69
C GLU A 117 9.98 13.00 1.18
N HIS A 118 8.96 12.71 0.36
CA HIS A 118 9.07 12.86 -1.09
C HIS A 118 9.31 14.32 -1.51
N GLN A 119 8.63 15.28 -0.89
CA GLN A 119 8.88 16.71 -1.15
C GLN A 119 10.34 17.09 -0.85
N ARG A 120 10.85 16.70 0.33
CA ARG A 120 12.25 16.94 0.72
C ARG A 120 13.25 16.25 -0.22
N TYR A 121 12.94 15.02 -0.64
CA TYR A 121 13.71 14.29 -1.64
C TYR A 121 13.80 15.09 -2.94
N ASN A 122 12.66 15.53 -3.47
CA ASN A 122 12.57 16.20 -4.75
C ASN A 122 13.27 17.56 -4.73
N GLU A 123 13.12 18.33 -3.65
CA GLU A 123 13.82 19.60 -3.44
C GLU A 123 15.34 19.40 -3.38
N ALA A 124 15.80 18.42 -2.60
CA ALA A 124 17.23 18.11 -2.49
C ALA A 124 17.82 17.62 -3.82
N LEU A 125 17.11 16.73 -4.53
CA LEU A 125 17.50 16.25 -5.85
C LEU A 125 17.63 17.41 -6.85
N CYS A 126 16.60 18.27 -6.93
CA CYS A 126 16.59 19.37 -7.89
C CYS A 126 17.69 20.38 -7.58
N SER A 127 17.92 20.70 -6.30
CA SER A 127 19.03 21.56 -5.87
C SER A 127 20.39 20.96 -6.21
N ALA A 128 20.59 19.66 -6.03
CA ALA A 128 21.87 18.99 -6.29
C ALA A 128 22.18 18.84 -7.79
N ARG A 129 21.14 18.68 -8.62
CA ARG A 129 21.27 18.40 -10.06
C ARG A 129 20.96 19.60 -10.96
N GLY A 130 20.51 20.72 -10.40
CA GLY A 130 20.13 21.92 -11.15
C GLY A 130 18.81 21.76 -11.92
N TYR A 131 17.90 20.89 -11.45
CA TYR A 131 16.60 20.71 -12.07
C TYR A 131 15.59 21.77 -11.60
N ASP A 132 14.60 22.04 -12.45
CA ASP A 132 13.47 22.90 -12.14
C ASP A 132 12.29 22.04 -11.69
N LEU A 133 12.04 22.00 -10.38
CA LEU A 133 11.01 21.15 -9.79
C LEU A 133 9.61 21.50 -10.30
N ASP A 134 9.29 22.79 -10.46
CA ASP A 134 7.98 23.22 -10.92
C ASP A 134 7.69 22.74 -12.34
N LYS A 135 8.70 22.80 -13.23
CA LYS A 135 8.58 22.25 -14.58
C LYS A 135 8.34 20.74 -14.57
N LEU A 136 9.03 20.01 -13.69
CA LEU A 136 8.90 18.55 -13.62
C LEU A 136 7.55 18.11 -13.03
N GLU A 137 6.99 18.87 -12.08
CA GLU A 137 5.70 18.57 -11.47
C GLU A 137 4.50 19.04 -12.32
N ALA A 138 4.67 20.05 -13.16
CA ALA A 138 3.58 20.69 -13.90
C ALA A 138 2.69 19.71 -14.70
N PRO A 139 3.22 18.70 -15.42
CA PRO A 139 2.39 17.74 -16.13
C PRO A 139 1.46 16.94 -15.22
N ILE A 140 1.94 16.55 -14.03
CA ILE A 140 1.16 15.78 -13.05
C ILE A 140 0.07 16.68 -12.44
N LYS A 141 0.44 17.88 -12.00
CA LYS A 141 -0.50 18.87 -11.45
C LYS A 141 -1.63 19.18 -12.45
N LYS A 142 -1.29 19.36 -13.74
CA LYS A 142 -2.28 19.59 -14.80
C LYS A 142 -3.25 18.43 -14.97
N ARG A 143 -2.76 17.18 -14.96
CA ARG A 143 -3.60 15.98 -15.09
C ARG A 143 -4.54 15.82 -13.91
N ILE A 144 -4.05 16.01 -12.69
CA ILE A 144 -4.89 15.95 -11.47
C ILE A 144 -6.00 17.01 -11.52
N LYS A 145 -5.65 18.25 -11.88
CA LYS A 145 -6.65 19.33 -12.01
C LYS A 145 -7.75 19.00 -13.02
N MET A 146 -7.39 18.38 -14.15
CA MET A 146 -8.36 17.93 -15.16
C MET A 146 -9.31 16.85 -14.62
N VAL A 147 -8.83 15.93 -13.78
CA VAL A 147 -9.66 14.90 -13.15
C VAL A 147 -10.59 15.51 -12.11
N GLN A 148 -10.11 16.46 -11.31
CA GLN A 148 -10.91 17.13 -10.28
C GLN A 148 -12.00 18.06 -10.83
N SER A 149 -11.87 18.51 -12.08
CA SER A 149 -12.86 19.38 -12.74
C SER A 149 -13.98 18.64 -13.46
N ARG A 150 -13.96 17.31 -13.44
CA ARG A 150 -15.02 16.45 -13.99
C ARG A 150 -16.02 16.09 -12.89
#